data_AF-A0A662RJF9-F1
#
_entry.id   AF-A0A662RJF9-F1
#
_cell.length_a   1.000
_cell.length_b   1.000
_cell.length_c   1.000
_cell.angle_alpha   90.00
_cell.angle_beta   90.00
_cell.angle_gamma   90.00
#
_symmetry.space_group_name_H-M   'P 1'
#
loop_
_entity.id
_entity.type
_entity.pdbx_description
1 polymer ?
#
loop_
_entity_poly.entity_id
_entity_poly.type
_entity_poly.pdbx_seq_one_letter_code
_entity_poly.pdbx_strand_id
1 'polypeptide(L)'
;MKEKKLYFDAYELLMMALFAFVSSLLNTYLPIKSFTAYLGIPGPAAGMALLGGFIFVFWVAMAHTIIKKKYAAVVTSLLIASFCLLIAPWYGILSPQWFSIYGVIALLSMGVVVELTGAASKLKGAIGGGMGNLSCLGITWMAIGVYAGVWVPSKYAPILVLAAFVSGSIGALIAYRTEGLFVRVYHLSFINY
;
A
#
# COMPACT_ATOMS: atom_id res chain seq x y z
N MET A 1 -1.81 -40.92 -2.58
CA MET A 1 -1.66 -39.67 -1.81
C MET A 1 -2.26 -38.55 -2.66
N LYS A 2 -3.42 -37.97 -2.30
CA LYS A 2 -3.99 -36.85 -3.09
C LYS A 2 -3.09 -35.64 -2.88
N GLU A 3 -2.50 -35.10 -3.94
CA GLU A 3 -1.76 -33.85 -3.87
C GLU A 3 -2.64 -32.76 -3.26
N LYS A 4 -2.14 -32.15 -2.19
CA LYS A 4 -2.85 -31.08 -1.48
C LYS A 4 -2.72 -29.83 -2.36
N LYS A 5 -3.77 -29.50 -3.11
CA LYS A 5 -3.80 -28.31 -3.95
C LYS A 5 -3.64 -27.07 -3.05
N LEU A 6 -2.55 -26.33 -3.20
CA LEU A 6 -2.32 -25.08 -2.47
C LEU A 6 -3.41 -24.06 -2.83
N TYR A 7 -3.79 -23.20 -1.87
CA TYR A 7 -4.81 -22.17 -2.11
C TYR A 7 -4.32 -21.12 -3.13
N PHE A 8 -3.10 -20.63 -2.91
CA PHE A 8 -2.35 -19.85 -3.90
C PHE A 8 -1.35 -20.76 -4.61
N ASP A 9 -1.28 -20.67 -5.93
CA ASP A 9 -0.23 -21.34 -6.69
C ASP A 9 1.09 -20.53 -6.65
N ALA A 10 2.15 -21.13 -7.20
CA ALA A 10 3.48 -20.52 -7.20
C ALA A 10 3.53 -19.20 -7.98
N TYR A 11 2.73 -19.07 -9.05
CA TYR A 11 2.69 -17.86 -9.86
C TYR A 11 2.01 -16.72 -9.10
N GLU A 12 0.90 -16.99 -8.42
CA GLU A 12 0.18 -16.00 -7.60
C GLU A 12 1.04 -15.53 -6.43
N LEU A 13 1.72 -16.44 -5.74
CA LEU A 13 2.65 -16.11 -4.66
C LEU A 13 3.81 -15.25 -5.17
N LEU A 14 4.40 -15.60 -6.32
CA LEU A 14 5.48 -14.84 -6.94
C LEU A 14 5.02 -13.43 -7.31
N MET A 15 3.82 -13.28 -7.88
CA MET A 15 3.27 -11.97 -8.24
C MET A 15 3.04 -11.08 -7.00
N MET A 16 2.45 -11.62 -5.93
CA MET A 16 2.31 -10.88 -4.67
C MET A 16 3.67 -10.47 -4.09
N ALA A 17 4.64 -11.38 -4.10
CA ALA A 17 6.00 -11.10 -3.63
C ALA A 17 6.69 -10.01 -4.47
N LEU A 18 6.57 -10.03 -5.79
CA LEU A 18 7.14 -9.03 -6.69
C LEU A 18 6.53 -7.64 -6.45
N PHE A 19 5.20 -7.54 -6.38
CA PHE A 19 4.52 -6.28 -6.09
C PHE A 19 4.88 -5.74 -4.72
N ALA A 20 4.93 -6.62 -3.71
CA ALA A 20 5.34 -6.25 -2.38
C ALA A 20 6.79 -5.76 -2.32
N PHE A 21 7.69 -6.44 -3.04
CA PHE A 21 9.10 -6.08 -3.11
C PHE A 21 9.29 -4.71 -3.77
N VAL A 22 8.68 -4.46 -4.93
CA VAL A 22 8.76 -3.15 -5.59
C VAL A 22 8.19 -2.04 -4.71
N SER A 23 7.03 -2.27 -4.09
CA SER A 23 6.43 -1.35 -3.12
C SER A 23 7.41 -1.01 -1.98
N SER A 24 8.07 -2.02 -1.41
CA SER A 24 9.04 -1.83 -0.32
C SER A 24 10.30 -1.06 -0.77
N LEU A 25 10.80 -1.29 -1.99
CA LEU A 25 11.93 -0.54 -2.55
C LEU A 25 11.56 0.93 -2.77
N LEU A 26 10.39 1.19 -3.33
CA LEU A 26 9.88 2.57 -3.50
C LEU A 26 9.75 3.24 -2.14
N ASN A 27 9.22 2.51 -1.16
CA ASN A 27 9.10 3.03 0.19
C ASN A 27 10.48 3.41 0.75
N THR A 28 11.47 2.52 0.69
CA THR A 28 12.77 2.72 1.32
C THR A 28 13.65 3.75 0.62
N TYR A 29 13.66 3.77 -0.71
CA TYR A 29 14.66 4.53 -1.49
C TYR A 29 14.13 5.84 -2.09
N LEU A 30 12.82 6.07 -2.14
CA LEU A 30 12.33 7.38 -2.54
C LEU A 30 12.71 8.43 -1.46
N PRO A 31 13.27 9.58 -1.83
CA PRO A 31 13.68 10.64 -0.88
C PRO A 31 12.46 11.46 -0.42
N ILE A 32 11.47 10.76 0.15
CA ILE A 32 10.16 11.30 0.52
C ILE A 32 10.31 12.44 1.52
N LYS A 33 11.22 12.31 2.49
CA LYS A 33 11.51 13.35 3.48
C LYS A 33 12.00 14.65 2.83
N SER A 34 12.93 14.53 1.88
CA SER A 34 13.45 15.68 1.13
C SER A 34 12.36 16.31 0.27
N PHE A 35 11.51 15.49 -0.36
CA PHE A 35 10.37 15.96 -1.14
C PHE A 35 9.36 16.76 -0.30
N THR A 36 8.97 16.24 0.87
CA THR A 36 8.04 16.95 1.77
C THR A 36 8.65 18.21 2.37
N ALA A 37 9.96 18.20 2.65
CA ALA A 37 10.68 19.37 3.14
C ALA A 37 10.76 20.48 2.08
N TYR A 38 11.02 20.12 0.82
CA TYR A 38 11.00 21.05 -0.31
C TYR A 38 9.62 21.71 -0.48
N LEU A 39 8.54 20.96 -0.29
CA LEU A 39 7.17 21.50 -0.35
C LEU A 39 6.76 22.31 0.89
N GLY A 40 7.63 22.41 1.91
CA GLY A 40 7.33 23.11 3.15
C GLY A 40 6.17 22.48 3.94
N ILE A 41 5.92 21.18 3.77
CA ILE A 41 4.86 20.45 4.45
C ILE A 41 5.44 19.79 5.70
N PRO A 42 5.10 20.29 6.90
CA PRO A 42 5.63 19.72 8.14
C PRO A 42 4.79 18.54 8.61
N GLY A 43 5.37 17.77 9.52
CA GLY A 43 4.67 16.72 10.26
C GLY A 43 5.11 15.31 9.87
N PRO A 44 4.89 14.34 10.78
CA PRO A 44 5.25 12.96 10.53
C PRO A 44 4.41 12.38 9.39
N ALA A 45 5.02 11.47 8.62
CA ALA A 45 4.34 10.72 7.56
C ALA A 45 3.61 11.55 6.48
N ALA A 46 3.95 12.84 6.30
CA ALA A 46 3.41 13.66 5.21
C ALA A 46 3.64 13.03 3.84
N GLY A 47 4.75 12.32 3.70
CA GLY A 47 5.08 11.53 2.52
C GLY A 47 4.08 10.43 2.19
N MET A 48 3.62 9.70 3.21
CA MET A 48 2.58 8.67 3.07
C MET A 48 1.24 9.30 2.66
N ALA A 49 0.92 10.48 3.20
CA ALA A 49 -0.27 11.20 2.78
C ALA A 49 -0.23 11.54 1.27
N LEU A 50 0.91 12.03 0.78
CA LEU A 50 1.02 12.46 -0.62
C LEU A 50 1.21 11.29 -1.61
N LEU A 51 2.03 10.31 -1.24
CA LEU A 51 2.54 9.28 -2.15
C LEU A 51 2.17 7.85 -1.74
N GLY A 52 1.62 7.65 -0.54
CA GLY A 52 1.25 6.32 -0.02
C GLY A 52 0.27 5.55 -0.91
N GLY A 53 -0.56 6.27 -1.65
CA GLY A 53 -1.40 5.67 -2.68
C GLY A 53 -0.64 4.96 -3.79
N PHE A 54 0.45 5.55 -4.30
CA PHE A 54 1.28 4.91 -5.32
C PHE A 54 2.27 3.91 -4.70
N ILE A 55 2.85 4.25 -3.55
CA ILE A 55 3.85 3.42 -2.88
C ILE A 55 3.25 2.13 -2.34
N PHE A 56 2.01 2.15 -1.82
CA PHE A 56 1.39 1.01 -1.16
C PHE A 56 0.09 0.56 -1.83
N VAL A 57 -0.92 1.44 -1.89
CA VAL A 57 -2.28 1.06 -2.32
C VAL A 57 -2.30 0.51 -3.73
N PHE A 58 -1.57 1.14 -4.66
CA PHE A 58 -1.47 0.70 -6.06
C PHE A 58 -1.01 -0.75 -6.16
N TRP A 59 0.07 -1.13 -5.50
CA TRP A 59 0.66 -2.48 -5.57
C TRP A 59 -0.24 -3.54 -4.93
N VAL A 60 -0.87 -3.20 -3.80
CA VAL A 60 -1.83 -4.07 -3.12
C VAL A 60 -3.10 -4.26 -3.97
N ALA A 61 -3.61 -3.19 -4.54
CA ALA A 61 -4.77 -3.25 -5.44
C ALA A 61 -4.44 -4.02 -6.73
N MET A 62 -3.23 -3.86 -7.30
CA MET A 62 -2.76 -4.62 -8.46
C MET A 62 -2.72 -6.13 -8.19
N ALA A 63 -2.19 -6.54 -7.03
CA ALA A 63 -2.20 -7.94 -6.64
C ALA A 63 -3.62 -8.50 -6.58
N HIS A 64 -4.53 -7.77 -5.92
CA HIS A 64 -5.91 -8.17 -5.76
C HIS A 64 -6.65 -8.29 -7.11
N THR A 65 -6.44 -7.33 -8.02
CA THR A 65 -7.14 -7.30 -9.32
C THR A 65 -6.61 -8.33 -10.31
N ILE A 66 -5.33 -8.66 -10.26
CA ILE A 66 -4.74 -9.68 -11.14
C ILE A 66 -5.08 -11.09 -10.66
N ILE A 67 -4.95 -11.34 -9.34
CA ILE A 67 -5.11 -12.69 -8.78
C ILE A 67 -6.59 -13.06 -8.61
N LYS A 68 -7.45 -12.08 -8.30
CA LYS A 68 -8.92 -12.27 -8.16
C LYS A 68 -9.31 -13.34 -7.14
N LYS A 69 -8.43 -13.66 -6.18
CA LYS A 69 -8.70 -14.54 -5.02
C LYS A 69 -8.78 -13.72 -3.75
N LYS A 70 -9.57 -14.23 -2.81
CA LYS A 70 -9.68 -13.64 -1.47
C LYS A 70 -8.32 -13.65 -0.78
N TYR A 71 -8.08 -12.64 0.03
CA TYR A 71 -6.87 -12.39 0.81
C TYR A 71 -5.64 -11.99 0.00
N ALA A 72 -5.72 -11.85 -1.32
CA ALA A 72 -4.58 -11.43 -2.13
C ALA A 72 -4.07 -10.04 -1.73
N ALA A 73 -4.97 -9.09 -1.41
CA ALA A 73 -4.58 -7.77 -0.96
C ALA A 73 -3.94 -7.81 0.43
N VAL A 74 -4.52 -8.60 1.34
CA VAL A 74 -4.04 -8.78 2.72
C VAL A 74 -2.65 -9.42 2.76
N VAL A 75 -2.46 -10.51 2.01
CA VAL A 75 -1.16 -11.20 1.94
C VAL A 75 -0.11 -10.28 1.33
N THR A 76 -0.44 -9.56 0.25
CA THR A 76 0.48 -8.60 -0.37
C THR A 76 0.88 -7.49 0.60
N SER A 77 -0.06 -6.92 1.36
CA SER A 77 0.28 -5.85 2.31
C SER A 77 1.14 -6.34 3.49
N LEU A 78 0.95 -7.57 3.94
CA LEU A 78 1.82 -8.20 4.94
C LEU A 78 3.22 -8.51 4.38
N LEU A 79 3.33 -8.91 3.11
CA LEU A 79 4.61 -9.07 2.43
C LEU A 79 5.34 -7.73 2.29
N ILE A 80 4.63 -6.63 1.99
CA ILE A 80 5.21 -5.28 1.99
C ILE A 80 5.80 -4.97 3.36
N ALA A 81 5.02 -5.17 4.43
CA ALA A 81 5.49 -4.93 5.79
C ALA A 81 6.73 -5.77 6.13
N SER A 82 6.73 -7.04 5.71
CA SER A 82 7.85 -7.96 5.91
C SER A 82 9.10 -7.49 5.16
N PHE A 83 8.99 -7.08 3.90
CA PHE A 83 10.14 -6.54 3.16
C PHE A 83 10.63 -5.20 3.73
N CYS A 84 9.73 -4.31 4.14
CA CYS A 84 10.11 -3.06 4.81
C CYS A 84 10.86 -3.30 6.14
N LEU A 85 10.59 -4.41 6.83
CA LEU A 85 11.33 -4.83 8.03
C LEU A 85 12.71 -5.40 7.70
N LEU A 86 12.83 -6.13 6.59
CA LEU A 86 14.08 -6.76 6.15
C LEU A 86 15.03 -5.77 5.45
N ILE A 87 14.48 -4.84 4.66
CA ILE A 87 15.23 -3.87 3.85
C ILE A 87 15.29 -2.56 4.62
N ALA A 88 16.41 -2.36 5.34
CA ALA A 88 16.65 -1.16 6.15
C ALA A 88 15.44 -0.84 7.05
N PRO A 89 15.18 -1.65 8.11
CA PRO A 89 13.93 -1.69 8.86
C PRO A 89 13.27 -0.32 8.99
N TRP A 90 12.15 -0.14 8.29
CA TRP A 90 11.42 1.12 8.18
C TRP A 90 12.32 2.36 8.09
N TYR A 91 13.21 2.44 7.11
CA TYR A 91 14.17 3.54 6.94
C TYR A 91 15.38 3.53 7.90
N GLY A 92 15.74 2.37 8.44
CA GLY A 92 16.84 2.23 9.42
C GLY A 92 16.42 2.46 10.87
N ILE A 93 15.12 2.50 11.15
CA ILE A 93 14.54 2.60 12.49
C ILE A 93 14.41 1.20 13.10
N LEU A 94 15.45 0.80 13.84
CA LEU A 94 15.48 -0.45 14.62
C LEU A 94 14.89 -0.30 16.03
N SER A 95 14.87 0.94 16.53
CA SER A 95 14.35 1.31 17.84
C SER A 95 13.61 2.64 17.71
N PRO A 96 12.44 2.80 18.34
CA PRO A 96 11.79 1.85 19.24
C PRO A 96 10.93 0.78 18.53
N GLN A 97 10.84 -0.42 19.12
CA GLN A 97 10.15 -1.60 18.52
C GLN A 97 8.67 -1.36 18.22
N TRP A 98 7.99 -0.48 18.98
CA TRP A 98 6.59 -0.15 18.73
C TRP A 98 6.37 0.35 17.30
N PHE A 99 7.32 1.09 16.73
CA PHE A 99 7.18 1.63 15.37
C PHE A 99 6.96 0.50 14.34
N SER A 100 7.66 -0.62 14.53
CA SER A 100 7.52 -1.79 13.67
C SER A 100 6.16 -2.46 13.80
N ILE A 101 5.65 -2.60 15.03
CA ILE A 101 4.35 -3.20 15.29
C ILE A 101 3.24 -2.36 14.64
N TYR A 102 3.27 -1.04 14.86
CA TYR A 102 2.30 -0.13 14.26
C TYR A 102 2.41 -0.06 12.73
N GLY A 103 3.61 -0.16 12.16
CA GLY A 103 3.81 -0.26 10.72
C GLY A 103 3.15 -1.50 10.10
N VAL A 104 3.29 -2.67 10.74
CA VAL A 104 2.60 -3.90 10.33
C VAL A 104 1.08 -3.74 10.44
N ILE A 105 0.58 -3.19 11.56
CA ILE A 105 -0.86 -2.95 11.77
C ILE A 105 -1.41 -1.98 10.72
N ALA A 106 -0.66 -0.92 10.39
CA ALA A 106 -1.04 0.08 9.39
C ALA A 106 -1.20 -0.55 7.99
N LEU A 107 -0.21 -1.33 7.54
CA LEU A 107 -0.27 -2.01 6.24
C LEU A 107 -1.30 -3.15 6.21
N LEU A 108 -1.48 -3.89 7.31
CA LEU A 108 -2.55 -4.88 7.43
C LEU A 108 -3.93 -4.22 7.32
N SER A 109 -4.16 -3.11 8.06
CA SER A 109 -5.40 -2.35 8.00
C SER A 109 -5.70 -1.88 6.58
N MET A 110 -4.71 -1.30 5.89
CA MET A 110 -4.83 -0.90 4.49
C MET A 110 -5.20 -2.08 3.59
N GLY A 111 -4.51 -3.22 3.74
CA GLY A 111 -4.77 -4.43 2.96
C GLY A 111 -6.19 -4.97 3.15
N VAL A 112 -6.69 -4.99 4.38
CA VAL A 112 -8.07 -5.39 4.70
C VAL A 112 -9.08 -4.44 4.05
N VAL A 113 -8.87 -3.13 4.14
CA VAL A 113 -9.77 -2.16 3.52
C VAL A 113 -9.81 -2.32 2.00
N VAL A 114 -8.65 -2.49 1.36
CA VAL A 114 -8.56 -2.71 -0.10
C VAL A 114 -9.20 -4.04 -0.52
N GLU A 115 -9.00 -5.11 0.25
CA GLU A 115 -9.62 -6.42 0.03
C GLU A 115 -11.15 -6.32 0.02
N LEU A 116 -11.73 -5.72 1.06
CA LEU A 116 -13.19 -5.65 1.25
C LEU A 116 -13.90 -4.78 0.21
N THR A 117 -13.18 -3.86 -0.43
CA THR A 117 -13.76 -2.85 -1.32
C THR A 117 -13.43 -3.09 -2.79
N GLY A 118 -12.30 -3.74 -3.10
CA GLY A 118 -11.78 -3.86 -4.46
C GLY A 118 -12.57 -4.79 -5.38
N ALA A 119 -13.29 -5.77 -4.84
CA ALA A 119 -14.06 -6.73 -5.62
C ALA A 119 -15.45 -6.21 -6.06
N ALA A 120 -15.92 -5.09 -5.50
CA ALA A 120 -17.31 -4.68 -5.66
C ALA A 120 -17.57 -3.77 -6.87
N SER A 121 -16.72 -2.77 -7.12
CA SER A 121 -16.75 -1.91 -8.32
C SER A 121 -15.51 -1.01 -8.36
N LYS A 122 -15.21 -0.41 -9.53
CA LYS A 122 -14.09 0.57 -9.65
C LYS A 122 -14.24 1.75 -8.70
N LEU A 123 -15.46 2.26 -8.51
CA LEU A 123 -15.74 3.36 -7.59
C LEU A 123 -15.54 2.94 -6.13
N LYS A 124 -16.09 1.79 -5.72
CA LYS A 124 -15.90 1.26 -4.36
C LYS A 124 -14.43 0.96 -4.09
N GLY A 125 -13.73 0.40 -5.07
CA GLY A 125 -12.29 0.15 -5.01
C GLY A 125 -11.47 1.43 -4.88
N ALA A 126 -11.85 2.52 -5.56
CA ALA A 126 -11.20 3.82 -5.41
C ALA A 126 -11.40 4.39 -4.00
N ILE A 127 -12.65 4.42 -3.52
CA ILE A 127 -12.97 4.86 -2.14
C ILE A 127 -12.21 4.01 -1.12
N GLY A 128 -12.17 2.70 -1.33
CA GLY A 128 -11.41 1.76 -0.50
C GLY A 128 -9.92 2.02 -0.50
N GLY A 129 -9.33 2.32 -1.66
CA GLY A 129 -7.94 2.75 -1.75
C GLY A 129 -7.66 4.01 -0.92
N GLY A 130 -8.53 5.02 -1.02
CA GLY A 130 -8.45 6.23 -0.21
C GLY A 130 -8.56 5.94 1.28
N MET A 131 -9.55 5.15 1.70
CA MET A 131 -9.74 4.74 3.09
C MET A 131 -8.58 3.89 3.62
N GLY A 132 -7.98 3.04 2.79
CA GLY A 132 -6.82 2.23 3.16
C GLY A 132 -5.58 3.09 3.40
N ASN A 133 -5.31 4.09 2.57
CA ASN A 133 -4.19 5.01 2.83
C ASN A 133 -4.46 5.90 4.06
N LEU A 134 -5.71 6.32 4.26
CA LEU A 134 -6.13 7.04 5.46
C LEU A 134 -5.92 6.22 6.73
N SER A 135 -6.27 4.93 6.72
CA SER A 135 -6.06 4.08 7.90
C SER A 135 -4.57 3.93 8.20
N CYS A 136 -3.75 3.76 7.16
CA CYS A 136 -2.29 3.72 7.29
C CYS A 136 -1.73 5.02 7.92
N LEU A 137 -2.16 6.18 7.41
CA LEU A 137 -1.76 7.49 7.94
C LEU A 137 -2.22 7.68 9.39
N GLY A 138 -3.49 7.38 9.69
CA GLY A 138 -4.07 7.55 11.02
C GLY A 138 -3.37 6.69 12.07
N ILE A 139 -3.13 5.41 11.77
CA ILE A 139 -2.39 4.50 12.66
C ILE A 139 -0.96 5.02 12.88
N THR A 140 -0.29 5.48 11.82
CA THR A 140 1.07 6.03 11.91
C THR A 140 1.13 7.30 12.74
N TRP A 141 0.19 8.23 12.55
CA TRP A 141 0.09 9.45 13.35
C TRP A 141 -0.20 9.15 14.82
N MET A 142 -1.11 8.23 15.10
CA MET A 142 -1.40 7.82 16.48
C MET A 142 -0.16 7.22 17.16
N ALA A 143 0.56 6.34 16.46
CA ALA A 143 1.78 5.74 16.99
C ALA A 143 2.83 6.81 17.33
N ILE A 144 3.13 7.70 16.39
CA ILE A 144 4.14 8.74 16.59
C ILE A 144 3.67 9.77 17.63
N GLY A 145 2.40 10.16 17.61
CA GLY A 145 1.83 11.12 18.53
C GLY A 145 1.82 10.63 19.98
N VAL A 146 1.43 9.36 20.21
CA VAL A 146 1.36 8.76 21.55
C VAL A 146 2.75 8.48 22.11
N TYR A 147 3.66 7.91 21.32
CA TYR A 147 4.96 7.44 21.83
C TYR A 147 6.10 8.44 21.69
N ALA A 148 6.05 9.37 20.72
CA ALA A 148 7.09 10.37 20.51
C ALA A 148 6.63 11.80 20.84
N GLY A 149 5.34 12.02 21.13
CA GLY A 149 4.78 13.35 21.39
C GLY A 149 4.75 14.26 20.15
N VAL A 150 5.07 13.72 18.96
CA VAL A 150 5.15 14.48 17.72
C VAL A 150 3.86 14.32 16.93
N TRP A 151 3.03 15.36 16.94
CA TRP A 151 1.79 15.40 16.18
C TRP A 151 1.94 16.20 14.89
N VAL A 152 1.12 15.89 13.91
CA VAL A 152 0.93 16.78 12.76
C VAL A 152 0.37 18.12 13.25
N PRO A 153 0.88 19.28 12.79
CA PRO A 153 0.28 20.55 13.18
C PRO A 153 -1.16 20.64 12.68
N SER A 154 -2.09 21.04 13.54
CA SER A 154 -3.54 21.01 13.26
C SER A 154 -3.94 21.76 11.98
N LYS A 155 -3.19 22.79 11.59
CA LYS A 155 -3.42 23.53 10.33
C LYS A 155 -3.18 22.70 9.07
N TYR A 156 -2.30 21.68 9.13
CA TYR A 156 -2.00 20.80 8.00
C TYR A 156 -2.75 19.46 8.06
N ALA A 157 -3.31 19.09 9.21
CA ALA A 157 -3.99 17.80 9.36
C ALA A 157 -5.14 17.61 8.35
N PRO A 158 -6.07 18.57 8.14
CA PRO A 158 -7.16 18.38 7.18
C PRO A 158 -6.69 18.18 5.75
N ILE A 159 -5.68 18.94 5.31
CA ILE A 159 -5.17 18.83 3.94
C ILE A 159 -4.38 17.55 3.73
N LEU A 160 -3.66 17.06 4.75
CA LEU A 160 -2.95 15.78 4.69
C LEU A 160 -3.91 14.58 4.73
N VAL A 161 -5.00 14.66 5.49
CA VAL A 161 -6.08 13.67 5.44
C VAL A 161 -6.69 13.63 4.05
N LEU A 162 -7.06 14.78 3.48
CA LEU A 162 -7.60 14.82 2.13
C LEU A 162 -6.60 14.30 1.09
N ALA A 163 -5.33 14.69 1.19
CA ALA A 163 -4.28 14.24 0.30
C ALA A 163 -4.08 12.72 0.39
N ALA A 164 -4.11 12.13 1.60
CA ALA A 164 -4.02 10.70 1.80
C ALA A 164 -5.18 9.94 1.15
N PHE A 165 -6.39 10.44 1.31
CA PHE A 165 -7.57 9.86 0.66
C PHE A 165 -7.47 9.94 -0.87
N VAL A 166 -7.11 11.11 -1.39
CA VAL A 166 -6.99 11.33 -2.85
C VAL A 166 -5.87 10.48 -3.43
N SER A 167 -4.69 10.46 -2.80
CA SER A 167 -3.56 9.66 -3.28
C SER A 167 -3.89 8.18 -3.27
N GLY A 168 -4.50 7.67 -2.19
CA GLY A 168 -4.97 6.28 -2.10
C GLY A 168 -5.99 5.93 -3.19
N SER A 169 -6.96 6.83 -3.43
CA SER A 169 -7.97 6.64 -4.47
C SER A 169 -7.35 6.59 -5.87
N ILE A 170 -6.40 7.49 -6.15
CA ILE A 170 -5.65 7.51 -7.42
C ILE A 170 -4.84 6.21 -7.57
N GLY A 171 -4.13 5.76 -6.54
CA GLY A 171 -3.37 4.52 -6.58
C GLY A 171 -4.22 3.31 -6.96
N ALA A 172 -5.39 3.17 -6.33
CA ALA A 172 -6.34 2.12 -6.68
C ALA A 172 -6.88 2.26 -8.12
N LEU A 173 -7.24 3.48 -8.55
CA LEU A 173 -7.72 3.72 -9.92
C LEU A 173 -6.67 3.39 -10.99
N ILE A 174 -5.40 3.72 -10.75
CA ILE A 174 -4.30 3.34 -11.63
C ILE A 174 -4.21 1.82 -11.71
N ALA A 175 -4.29 1.11 -10.58
CA ALA A 175 -4.26 -0.35 -10.58
C ALA A 175 -5.38 -0.97 -11.45
N TYR A 176 -6.63 -0.49 -11.30
CA TYR A 176 -7.75 -0.98 -12.11
C TYR A 176 -7.62 -0.64 -13.60
N ARG A 177 -6.95 0.46 -13.96
CA ARG A 177 -6.68 0.81 -15.37
C ARG A 177 -5.57 -0.07 -15.94
N THR A 178 -4.53 -0.30 -15.17
CA THR A 178 -3.37 -1.11 -15.57
C THR A 178 -3.75 -2.58 -15.75
N GLU A 179 -4.64 -3.15 -14.92
CA GLU A 179 -5.20 -4.50 -15.15
C GLU A 179 -5.88 -4.60 -16.52
N GLY A 180 -6.71 -3.62 -16.88
CA GLY A 180 -7.37 -3.58 -18.19
C GLY A 180 -6.38 -3.50 -19.36
N LEU A 181 -5.22 -2.87 -19.17
CA LEU A 181 -4.14 -2.84 -20.17
C LEU A 181 -3.43 -4.18 -20.27
N PHE A 182 -3.09 -4.80 -19.13
CA PHE A 182 -2.46 -6.13 -19.12
C PHE A 182 -3.34 -7.16 -19.83
N VAL A 183 -4.64 -7.20 -19.51
CA VAL A 183 -5.58 -8.12 -20.17
C VAL A 183 -5.61 -7.89 -21.68
N ARG A 184 -5.65 -6.63 -22.15
CA ARG A 184 -5.63 -6.32 -23.58
C ARG A 184 -4.35 -6.76 -24.29
N VAL A 185 -3.18 -6.52 -23.68
CA VAL A 185 -1.88 -6.90 -24.26
C VAL A 185 -1.75 -8.42 -24.35
N TYR A 186 -2.12 -9.14 -23.29
CA TYR A 186 -2.13 -10.60 -23.32
C TYR A 186 -3.12 -11.15 -24.35
N HIS A 187 -4.32 -10.57 -24.48
CA HIS A 187 -5.30 -11.03 -25.45
C HIS A 187 -4.87 -10.79 -26.92
N LEU A 188 -4.17 -9.69 -27.20
CA LEU A 188 -3.59 -9.40 -28.52
C LEU A 188 -2.40 -10.31 -28.88
N SER A 189 -1.71 -10.84 -27.87
CA SER A 189 -0.57 -11.74 -28.05
C SER A 189 -0.98 -13.17 -28.45
N PHE A 190 -2.24 -13.55 -28.19
CA PHE A 190 -2.79 -14.89 -28.50
C PHE A 190 -3.68 -14.95 -29.75
N ILE A 191 -3.98 -13.81 -30.38
CA ILE A 191 -4.73 -13.76 -31.67
C ILE A 191 -3.77 -13.77 -32.88
N ASN A 192 -2.47 -13.56 -32.65
CA ASN A 192 -1.44 -13.52 -33.70
C ASN A 192 -0.62 -14.82 -33.84
N TYR A 193 -1.15 -15.94 -33.35
CA TYR A 193 -0.67 -17.31 -33.60
C TYR A 193 -1.84 -18.18 -34.03
#